data_AF-G2LL21-F1
#
_entry.id   AF-G2LL21-F1
#
_cell.length_a   1.000
_cell.length_b   1.000
_cell.length_c   1.000
_cell.angle_alpha   90.00
_cell.angle_beta   90.00
_cell.angle_gamma   90.00
#
_symmetry.space_group_name_H-M   'P 1'
#
loop_
_entity.id
_entity.type
_entity.pdbx_description
1 polymer ?
#
loop_
_entity_poly.entity_id
_entity_poly.type
_entity_poly.pdbx_seq_one_letter_code
_entity_poly.pdbx_strand_id
1 'polypeptide(L)'
;MFGFGSAPAQERVLTDSEIVASLRALRSEMLDLLSQVAGKGAAMTRPSRRTMDYESYRRTFESYSAKIDDCYRRLAAYYSQIDRVYRTGSSTPLYKQMVQTYLDTKGVFDNLKSTFNTLEPPEKVVTEAVISNDQRLNERIATSVRTAAVPTAPPQAAKEIVDADDSRFIGTFDAVEMFLLVRGDSACYVLFGWKDVVEDENGKSLEEYHLAVARSESFPMTPEIRTLTPEQHLEHALKLKIAMVEAQGETMTDLKQFFARAKSYARTN
;
A
#
# COMPACT_ATOMS: atom_id res chain seq x y z
N MET A 1 -0.55 23.12 -50.66
CA MET A 1 0.03 22.66 -49.38
C MET A 1 -1.12 22.30 -48.46
N PHE A 2 -1.18 21.04 -48.02
CA PHE A 2 -2.15 20.54 -47.06
C PHE A 2 -1.70 20.86 -45.63
N GLY A 3 -2.64 21.22 -44.77
CA GLY A 3 -2.48 21.34 -43.33
C GLY A 3 -3.82 21.08 -42.67
N PHE A 4 -4.02 19.84 -42.23
CA PHE A 4 -5.26 19.27 -41.73
C PHE A 4 -5.75 20.00 -40.47
N GLY A 5 -6.96 20.55 -40.54
CA GLY A 5 -7.75 20.84 -39.35
C GLY A 5 -8.14 19.55 -38.66
N SER A 6 -7.75 19.38 -37.40
CA SER A 6 -8.29 18.35 -36.54
C SER A 6 -9.76 18.66 -36.30
N ALA A 7 -10.65 17.92 -36.96
CA ALA A 7 -12.09 18.01 -36.69
C ALA A 7 -12.35 17.60 -35.23
N PRO A 8 -13.23 18.30 -34.49
CA PRO A 8 -13.67 17.82 -33.19
C PRO A 8 -14.41 16.50 -33.41
N ALA A 9 -14.08 15.48 -32.61
CA ALA A 9 -14.81 14.21 -32.61
C ALA A 9 -16.29 14.51 -32.39
N GLN A 10 -17.12 14.29 -33.42
CA GLN A 10 -18.57 14.37 -33.28
C GLN A 10 -19.00 13.34 -32.22
N GLU A 11 -19.40 13.81 -31.04
CA GLU A 11 -20.14 12.99 -30.07
C GLU A 11 -21.38 12.44 -30.76
N ARG A 12 -21.34 11.16 -31.13
CA ARG A 12 -22.48 10.44 -31.70
C ARG A 12 -23.66 10.58 -30.73
N VAL A 13 -24.73 11.21 -31.18
CA VAL A 13 -25.99 11.28 -30.43
C VAL A 13 -26.61 9.90 -30.45
N LEU A 14 -26.83 9.32 -29.27
CA LEU A 14 -27.44 8.01 -29.14
C LEU A 14 -28.95 8.16 -29.22
N THR A 15 -29.60 7.13 -29.78
CA THR A 15 -31.05 6.97 -29.68
C THR A 15 -31.45 6.65 -28.24
N ASP A 16 -32.71 6.91 -27.93
CA ASP A 16 -33.25 6.75 -26.59
C ASP A 16 -33.06 5.32 -26.02
N SER A 17 -33.23 4.29 -26.86
CA SER A 17 -33.00 2.88 -26.47
C SER A 17 -31.51 2.54 -26.31
N GLU A 18 -30.63 3.15 -27.12
CA GLU A 18 -29.18 3.00 -27.00
C GLU A 18 -28.66 3.60 -25.68
N ILE A 19 -29.24 4.71 -25.19
CA ILE A 19 -28.87 5.31 -23.89
C ILE A 19 -29.11 4.32 -22.75
N VAL A 20 -30.30 3.70 -22.69
CA VAL A 20 -30.63 2.73 -21.64
C VAL A 20 -29.74 1.49 -21.72
N ALA A 21 -29.52 0.94 -22.92
CA ALA A 21 -28.64 -0.20 -23.11
C ALA A 21 -27.19 0.11 -22.69
N SER A 22 -26.69 1.29 -23.07
CA SER A 22 -25.34 1.72 -22.74
C SER A 22 -25.14 1.96 -21.24
N LEU A 23 -26.14 2.54 -20.55
CA LEU A 23 -26.10 2.70 -19.09
C LEU A 23 -26.08 1.36 -18.36
N ARG A 24 -26.80 0.35 -18.86
CA ARG A 24 -26.77 -1.01 -18.29
C ARG A 24 -25.42 -1.68 -18.52
N ALA A 25 -24.84 -1.55 -19.71
CA ALA A 25 -23.49 -2.06 -19.99
C ALA A 25 -22.45 -1.40 -19.06
N LEU A 26 -22.48 -0.07 -18.94
CA LEU A 26 -21.60 0.66 -18.03
C LEU A 26 -21.78 0.23 -16.57
N ARG A 27 -23.03 -0.01 -16.12
CA ARG A 27 -23.30 -0.53 -14.78
C ARG A 27 -22.65 -1.89 -14.56
N SER A 28 -22.73 -2.82 -15.52
CA SER A 28 -22.09 -4.12 -15.42
C SER A 28 -20.56 -3.99 -15.35
N GLU A 29 -19.96 -3.16 -16.20
CA GLU A 29 -18.51 -2.87 -16.16
C GLU A 29 -18.08 -2.32 -14.78
N MET A 30 -18.86 -1.41 -14.19
CA MET A 30 -18.58 -0.86 -12.85
C MET A 30 -18.73 -1.91 -11.74
N LEU A 31 -19.66 -2.86 -11.85
CA LEU A 31 -19.82 -3.96 -10.88
C LEU A 31 -18.65 -4.95 -10.93
N ASP A 32 -18.16 -5.25 -12.14
CA ASP A 32 -16.97 -6.09 -12.32
C ASP A 32 -15.73 -5.39 -11.76
N LEU A 33 -15.60 -4.09 -12.01
CA LEU A 33 -14.51 -3.28 -11.46
C LEU A 33 -14.61 -3.16 -9.93
N LEU A 34 -15.80 -2.97 -9.38
CA LEU A 34 -16.04 -2.95 -7.94
C LEU A 34 -15.63 -4.29 -7.30
N SER A 35 -15.95 -5.40 -7.95
CA SER A 35 -15.56 -6.73 -7.45
C SER A 35 -14.04 -6.90 -7.41
N GLN A 36 -13.33 -6.44 -8.44
CA GLN A 36 -11.86 -6.42 -8.47
C GLN A 36 -11.27 -5.54 -7.36
N VAL A 37 -11.74 -4.29 -7.23
CA VAL A 37 -11.24 -3.34 -6.21
C VAL A 37 -11.55 -3.84 -4.79
N ALA A 38 -12.69 -4.48 -4.58
CA ALA A 38 -13.07 -5.06 -3.29
C ALA A 38 -12.38 -6.40 -3.00
N GLY A 39 -11.67 -7.00 -3.97
CA GLY A 39 -11.08 -8.33 -3.85
C GLY A 39 -12.13 -9.45 -3.72
N LYS A 40 -13.28 -9.30 -4.37
CA LYS A 40 -14.37 -10.29 -4.40
C LYS A 40 -14.40 -11.01 -5.75
N GLY A 41 -14.54 -12.34 -5.72
CA GLY A 41 -14.66 -13.18 -6.92
C GLY A 41 -13.40 -14.00 -7.25
N ALA A 42 -13.32 -14.51 -8.49
CA ALA A 42 -12.24 -15.40 -8.93
C ALA A 42 -10.84 -14.73 -9.01
N ALA A 43 -10.79 -13.39 -9.01
CA ALA A 43 -9.57 -12.62 -8.87
C ALA A 43 -9.22 -12.52 -7.38
N MET A 44 -8.45 -13.48 -6.88
CA MET A 44 -8.03 -13.52 -5.49
C MET A 44 -7.21 -12.28 -5.10
N THR A 45 -7.52 -11.78 -3.91
CA THR A 45 -6.81 -10.75 -3.12
C THR A 45 -7.06 -9.31 -3.53
N ARG A 46 -7.67 -8.55 -2.61
CA ARG A 46 -7.75 -7.09 -2.68
C ARG A 46 -6.33 -6.52 -2.85
N PRO A 47 -6.11 -5.57 -3.78
CA PRO A 47 -4.83 -4.88 -3.91
C PRO A 47 -4.42 -4.30 -2.56
N SER A 48 -3.21 -4.64 -2.11
CA SER A 48 -2.71 -4.20 -0.81
C SER A 48 -1.22 -3.93 -0.91
N ARG A 49 -0.80 -2.82 -0.28
CA ARG A 49 0.62 -2.49 -0.13
C ARG A 49 1.40 -3.59 0.60
N ARG A 50 0.70 -4.37 1.43
CA ARG A 50 1.26 -5.46 2.23
C ARG A 50 1.65 -6.69 1.39
N THR A 51 0.86 -6.99 0.37
CA THR A 51 0.99 -8.22 -0.42
C THR A 51 1.73 -7.99 -1.74
N MET A 52 1.71 -6.76 -2.25
CA MET A 52 2.31 -6.39 -3.53
C MET A 52 3.57 -5.55 -3.34
N ASP A 53 4.56 -5.72 -4.21
CA ASP A 53 5.66 -4.75 -4.34
C ASP A 53 5.13 -3.39 -4.83
N TYR A 54 5.93 -2.35 -4.61
CA TYR A 54 5.53 -0.97 -4.93
C TYR A 54 5.12 -0.77 -6.39
N GLU A 55 5.92 -1.22 -7.36
CA GLU A 55 5.66 -0.98 -8.77
C GLU A 55 4.40 -1.71 -9.24
N SER A 56 4.21 -2.95 -8.80
CA SER A 56 2.99 -3.70 -9.06
C SER A 56 1.76 -3.03 -8.44
N TYR A 57 1.86 -2.57 -7.18
CA TYR A 57 0.76 -1.87 -6.52
C TYR A 57 0.43 -0.55 -7.20
N ARG A 58 1.44 0.27 -7.51
CA ARG A 58 1.31 1.57 -8.20
C ARG A 58 0.61 1.41 -9.53
N ARG A 59 1.07 0.47 -10.38
CA ARG A 59 0.45 0.22 -11.70
C ARG A 59 -1.00 -0.24 -11.59
N THR A 60 -1.29 -1.13 -10.64
CA THR A 60 -2.67 -1.57 -10.39
C THR A 60 -3.55 -0.42 -9.92
N PHE A 61 -3.07 0.40 -9.00
CA PHE A 61 -3.78 1.58 -8.49
C PHE A 61 -4.04 2.60 -9.60
N GLU A 62 -3.02 2.97 -10.37
CA GLU A 62 -3.13 3.90 -11.51
C GLU A 62 -4.09 3.35 -12.58
N SER A 63 -4.03 2.04 -12.86
CA SER A 63 -4.95 1.38 -13.79
C SER A 63 -6.40 1.48 -13.34
N TYR A 64 -6.68 1.22 -12.06
CA TYR A 64 -8.03 1.35 -11.52
C TYR A 64 -8.49 2.81 -11.49
N SER A 65 -7.63 3.74 -11.10
CA SER A 65 -7.92 5.18 -11.14
C SER A 65 -8.35 5.60 -12.54
N ALA A 66 -7.58 5.23 -13.57
CA ALA A 66 -7.90 5.57 -14.96
C ALA A 66 -9.23 4.96 -15.44
N LYS A 67 -9.54 3.72 -15.06
CA LYS A 67 -10.82 3.08 -15.38
C LYS A 67 -12.00 3.75 -14.68
N ILE A 68 -11.84 4.17 -13.42
CA ILE A 68 -12.86 4.89 -12.66
C ILE A 68 -13.11 6.28 -13.27
N ASP A 69 -12.05 6.99 -13.66
CA ASP A 69 -12.17 8.28 -14.33
C ASP A 69 -12.87 8.15 -15.69
N ASP A 70 -12.61 7.07 -16.44
CA ASP A 70 -13.34 6.78 -17.68
C ASP A 70 -14.83 6.53 -17.43
N CYS A 71 -15.15 5.71 -16.42
CA CYS A 71 -16.52 5.45 -15.99
C CYS A 71 -17.27 6.75 -15.63
N TYR A 72 -16.60 7.66 -14.92
CA TYR A 72 -17.14 8.96 -14.57
C TYR A 72 -17.45 9.82 -15.81
N ARG A 73 -16.49 9.92 -16.74
CA ARG A 73 -16.68 10.70 -17.99
C ARG A 73 -17.84 10.15 -18.81
N ARG A 74 -17.94 8.84 -18.97
CA ARG A 74 -19.06 8.18 -19.67
C ARG A 74 -20.40 8.44 -18.98
N LEU A 75 -20.45 8.35 -17.65
CA LEU A 75 -21.66 8.65 -16.88
C LEU A 75 -22.10 10.11 -17.04
N ALA A 76 -21.17 11.06 -17.01
CA ALA A 76 -21.45 12.48 -17.24
C ALA A 76 -21.95 12.77 -18.67
N ALA A 77 -21.39 12.07 -19.67
CA ALA A 77 -21.86 12.15 -21.05
C ALA A 77 -23.30 11.63 -21.20
N TYR A 78 -23.65 10.50 -20.57
CA TYR A 78 -25.03 9.99 -20.58
C TYR A 78 -26.00 10.92 -19.88
N TYR A 79 -25.60 11.56 -18.77
CA TYR A 79 -26.42 12.59 -18.13
C TYR A 79 -26.75 13.74 -19.08
N SER A 80 -25.74 14.21 -19.81
CA SER A 80 -25.91 15.29 -20.81
C SER A 80 -26.86 14.90 -21.93
N GLN A 81 -26.88 13.63 -22.34
CA GLN A 81 -27.83 13.12 -23.33
C GLN A 81 -29.25 13.01 -22.76
N ILE A 82 -29.41 12.56 -21.51
CA ILE A 82 -30.72 12.51 -20.83
C ILE A 82 -31.30 13.92 -20.65
N ASP A 83 -30.48 14.92 -20.33
CA ASP A 83 -30.92 16.31 -20.22
C ASP A 83 -31.43 16.86 -21.57
N ARG A 84 -30.82 16.46 -22.70
CA ARG A 84 -31.34 16.79 -24.04
C ARG A 84 -32.73 16.18 -24.26
N VAL A 85 -32.91 14.91 -23.90
CA VAL A 85 -34.21 14.21 -24.02
C VAL A 85 -35.28 14.88 -23.14
N TYR A 86 -34.92 15.30 -21.92
CA TYR A 86 -35.81 16.04 -21.02
C TYR A 86 -36.36 17.32 -21.67
N ARG A 87 -35.50 18.10 -22.33
CA ARG A 87 -35.88 19.35 -23.03
C ARG A 87 -36.82 19.11 -24.22
N THR A 88 -36.78 17.93 -24.83
CA THR A 88 -37.63 17.55 -25.96
C THR A 88 -38.96 16.89 -25.55
N GLY A 89 -39.08 16.40 -24.31
CA GLY A 89 -40.32 15.83 -23.77
C GLY A 89 -40.11 14.94 -22.54
N SER A 90 -40.46 15.44 -21.35
CA SER A 90 -40.15 14.85 -20.04
C SER A 90 -41.17 13.84 -19.49
N SER A 91 -42.33 13.68 -20.15
CA SER A 91 -43.44 12.86 -19.67
C SER A 91 -43.49 11.45 -20.27
N THR A 92 -42.50 11.06 -21.09
CA THR A 92 -42.49 9.75 -21.73
C THR A 92 -42.08 8.63 -20.75
N PRO A 93 -42.68 7.42 -20.85
CA PRO A 93 -42.24 6.26 -20.06
C PRO A 93 -40.76 5.92 -20.23
N LEU A 94 -40.24 6.19 -21.43
CA LEU A 94 -38.85 5.97 -21.81
C LEU A 94 -37.89 6.90 -21.06
N TYR A 95 -38.24 8.19 -20.92
CA TYR A 95 -37.47 9.13 -20.10
C TYR A 95 -37.41 8.71 -18.62
N LYS A 96 -38.54 8.28 -18.05
CA LYS A 96 -38.56 7.76 -16.66
C LYS A 96 -37.65 6.54 -16.50
N GLN A 97 -37.65 5.63 -17.47
CA GLN A 97 -36.76 4.47 -17.48
C GLN A 97 -35.29 4.87 -17.59
N MET A 98 -34.95 5.86 -18.43
CA MET A 98 -33.58 6.38 -18.54
C MET A 98 -33.10 6.96 -17.23
N VAL A 99 -33.91 7.83 -16.59
CA VAL A 99 -33.57 8.46 -15.32
C VAL A 99 -33.35 7.41 -14.24
N GLN A 100 -34.24 6.42 -14.12
CA GLN A 100 -34.07 5.34 -13.15
C GLN A 100 -32.79 4.54 -13.42
N THR A 101 -32.55 4.16 -14.68
CA THR A 101 -31.34 3.41 -15.06
C THR A 101 -30.08 4.22 -14.76
N TYR A 102 -30.09 5.54 -15.02
CA TYR A 102 -28.99 6.44 -14.70
C TYR A 102 -28.73 6.50 -13.20
N LEU A 103 -29.78 6.67 -12.37
CA LEU A 103 -29.65 6.71 -10.91
C LEU A 103 -29.11 5.40 -10.34
N ASP A 104 -29.57 4.26 -10.86
CA ASP A 104 -29.05 2.94 -10.49
C ASP A 104 -27.56 2.81 -10.82
N THR A 105 -27.17 3.21 -12.05
CA THR A 105 -25.76 3.20 -12.48
C THR A 105 -24.91 4.15 -11.65
N LYS A 106 -25.43 5.34 -11.33
CA LYS A 106 -24.75 6.32 -10.45
C LYS A 106 -24.54 5.75 -9.05
N GLY A 107 -25.53 5.07 -8.47
CA GLY A 107 -25.39 4.44 -7.16
C GLY A 107 -24.27 3.39 -7.14
N VAL A 108 -24.11 2.61 -8.21
CA VAL A 108 -22.98 1.69 -8.37
C VAL A 108 -21.65 2.44 -8.49
N PHE A 109 -21.59 3.52 -9.28
CA PHE A 109 -20.40 4.35 -9.41
C PHE A 109 -19.96 4.97 -8.08
N ASP A 110 -20.90 5.53 -7.32
CA ASP A 110 -20.62 6.14 -6.01
C ASP A 110 -20.04 5.09 -5.04
N ASN A 111 -20.59 3.86 -5.04
CA ASN A 111 -20.07 2.75 -4.25
C ASN A 111 -18.67 2.31 -4.71
N LEU A 112 -18.44 2.20 -6.02
CA LEU A 112 -17.13 1.91 -6.61
C LEU A 112 -16.09 2.95 -6.18
N LYS A 113 -16.42 4.24 -6.32
CA LYS A 113 -15.53 5.34 -5.92
C LYS A 113 -15.25 5.33 -4.42
N SER A 114 -16.27 5.13 -3.60
CA SER A 114 -16.12 4.99 -2.15
C SER A 114 -15.20 3.83 -1.79
N THR A 115 -15.40 2.67 -2.42
CA THR A 115 -14.58 1.47 -2.18
C THR A 115 -13.14 1.71 -2.60
N PHE A 116 -12.90 2.29 -3.77
CA PHE A 116 -11.56 2.64 -4.24
C PHE A 116 -10.86 3.64 -3.31
N ASN A 117 -11.56 4.63 -2.79
CA ASN A 117 -11.02 5.61 -1.85
C ASN A 117 -10.58 5.00 -0.50
N THR A 118 -11.01 3.77 -0.18
CA THR A 118 -10.50 3.04 0.98
C THR A 118 -9.17 2.33 0.71
N LEU A 119 -8.70 2.30 -0.54
CA LEU A 119 -7.34 1.87 -0.86
C LEU A 119 -6.38 3.01 -0.52
N GLU A 120 -5.27 2.68 0.13
CA GLU A 120 -4.23 3.66 0.36
C GLU A 120 -3.59 4.06 -0.98
N PRO A 121 -3.48 5.35 -1.30
CA PRO A 121 -2.74 5.77 -2.49
C PRO A 121 -1.28 5.31 -2.35
N PRO A 122 -0.59 5.03 -3.48
CA PRO A 122 0.86 4.85 -3.46
C PRO A 122 1.49 6.08 -2.80
N GLU A 123 2.36 5.88 -1.81
CA GLU A 123 3.01 6.97 -1.10
C GLU A 123 3.75 7.87 -2.09
N LYS A 124 3.34 9.15 -2.16
CA LYS A 124 4.05 10.18 -2.93
C LYS A 124 5.27 10.73 -2.18
N VAL A 125 5.30 10.56 -0.87
CA VAL A 125 6.35 11.05 0.02
C VAL A 125 7.25 9.88 0.36
N VAL A 126 8.20 9.62 -0.53
CA VAL A 126 9.34 8.74 -0.23
C VAL A 126 10.14 9.44 0.86
N THR A 127 10.23 8.84 2.04
CA THR A 127 11.29 9.25 2.97
C THR A 127 12.54 8.51 2.52
N GLU A 128 13.57 9.25 2.11
CA GLU A 128 14.83 8.67 1.65
C GLU A 128 15.34 7.70 2.71
N ALA A 129 15.45 6.42 2.34
CA ALA A 129 16.10 5.46 3.21
C ALA A 129 17.58 5.83 3.30
N VAL A 130 18.10 5.97 4.52
CA VAL A 130 19.48 6.35 4.75
C VAL A 130 20.35 5.10 4.90
N ILE A 131 21.54 5.13 4.33
CA ILE A 131 22.64 4.23 4.69
C ILE A 131 23.60 5.07 5.53
N SER A 132 23.74 4.72 6.81
CA SER A 132 24.59 5.41 7.78
C SER A 132 25.57 4.41 8.40
N ASN A 133 26.77 4.85 8.73
CA ASN A 133 27.75 4.05 9.47
C ASN A 133 27.59 4.19 11.00
N ASP A 134 26.44 4.66 11.48
CA ASP A 134 26.16 4.79 12.91
C ASP A 134 26.04 3.42 13.58
N GLN A 135 27.01 3.10 14.44
CA GLN A 135 27.14 1.80 15.09
C GLN A 135 26.27 1.65 16.34
N ARG A 136 25.63 2.72 16.84
CA ARG A 136 24.94 2.70 18.14
C ARG A 136 23.80 1.68 18.17
N LEU A 137 23.07 1.53 17.07
CA LEU A 137 22.00 0.54 16.97
C LEU A 137 22.54 -0.89 16.96
N ASN A 138 23.63 -1.11 16.20
CA ASN A 138 24.32 -2.38 16.12
C ASN A 138 24.87 -2.82 17.48
N GLU A 139 25.60 -1.94 18.17
CA GLU A 139 26.15 -2.18 19.51
C GLU A 139 25.06 -2.47 20.53
N ARG A 140 23.93 -1.77 20.45
CA ARG A 140 22.81 -1.97 21.37
C ARG A 140 22.14 -3.33 21.20
N ILE A 141 21.95 -3.78 19.96
CA ILE A 141 21.41 -5.12 19.68
C ILE A 141 22.42 -6.17 20.16
N ALA A 142 23.69 -6.06 19.77
CA ALA A 142 24.75 -7.00 20.17
C ALA A 142 24.86 -7.11 21.71
N THR A 143 24.82 -5.99 22.42
CA THR A 143 24.83 -5.96 23.90
C THR A 143 23.59 -6.62 24.49
N SER A 144 22.41 -6.34 23.93
CA SER A 144 21.15 -6.91 24.41
C SER A 144 21.10 -8.43 24.23
N VAL A 145 21.70 -8.95 23.16
CA VAL A 145 21.86 -10.39 22.90
C VAL A 145 22.84 -11.03 23.88
N ARG A 146 24.04 -10.45 24.03
CA ARG A 146 25.11 -10.99 24.90
C ARG A 146 24.71 -11.06 26.38
N THR A 147 23.92 -10.11 26.85
CA THR A 147 23.57 -10.01 28.27
C THR A 147 22.41 -10.92 28.71
N ALA A 148 21.78 -11.67 27.79
CA ALA A 148 20.65 -12.58 28.04
C ALA A 148 19.49 -11.97 28.88
N ALA A 149 19.46 -10.65 29.02
CA ALA A 149 18.57 -9.93 29.92
C ALA A 149 17.19 -9.66 29.28
N VAL A 150 17.03 -9.99 27.99
CA VAL A 150 15.79 -9.76 27.28
C VAL A 150 15.09 -11.08 26.99
N PRO A 151 13.83 -11.27 27.46
CA PRO A 151 13.05 -12.43 27.08
C PRO A 151 12.91 -12.46 25.56
N THR A 152 13.06 -13.64 24.95
CA THR A 152 12.69 -13.83 23.56
C THR A 152 11.23 -13.41 23.39
N ALA A 153 10.97 -12.60 22.37
CA ALA A 153 9.62 -12.25 22.00
C ALA A 153 8.86 -13.56 21.73
N PRO A 154 7.56 -13.65 22.11
CA PRO A 154 6.79 -14.85 21.90
C PRO A 154 6.87 -15.31 20.43
N PRO A 155 6.77 -16.61 20.11
CA PRO A 155 6.77 -17.09 18.72
C PRO A 155 5.73 -16.39 17.84
N GLN A 156 4.65 -15.90 18.45
CA GLN A 156 3.62 -15.11 17.81
C GLN A 156 4.13 -13.77 17.26
N ALA A 157 5.20 -13.18 17.81
CA ALA A 157 5.78 -11.92 17.39
C ALA A 157 6.21 -11.92 15.92
N ALA A 158 6.74 -13.04 15.43
CA ALA A 158 7.10 -13.18 14.02
C ALA A 158 5.85 -13.09 13.11
N LYS A 159 4.75 -13.72 13.54
CA LYS A 159 3.47 -13.61 12.86
C LYS A 159 2.92 -12.17 12.91
N GLU A 160 3.03 -11.49 14.05
CA GLU A 160 2.60 -10.09 14.18
C GLU A 160 3.35 -9.13 13.25
N ILE A 161 4.63 -9.41 12.96
CA ILE A 161 5.43 -8.64 12.01
C ILE A 161 4.88 -8.82 10.59
N VAL A 162 4.65 -10.07 10.18
CA VAL A 162 4.08 -10.37 8.86
C VAL A 162 2.63 -9.87 8.75
N ASP A 163 1.93 -9.80 9.89
CA ASP A 163 0.55 -9.34 10.06
C ASP A 163 0.38 -7.83 10.26
N ALA A 164 1.47 -7.04 10.18
CA ALA A 164 1.39 -5.59 10.25
C ALA A 164 0.49 -5.01 9.16
N ASP A 165 -0.24 -3.95 9.50
CA ASP A 165 -1.13 -3.24 8.57
C ASP A 165 -0.33 -2.41 7.56
N ASP A 166 0.78 -1.82 8.03
CA ASP A 166 1.70 -1.01 7.25
C ASP A 166 3.15 -1.28 7.68
N SER A 167 4.07 -1.15 6.74
CA SER A 167 5.50 -1.40 6.97
C SER A 167 6.34 -0.44 6.13
N ARG A 168 7.28 0.24 6.77
CA ARG A 168 8.17 1.19 6.13
C ARG A 168 9.62 0.88 6.42
N PHE A 169 10.44 0.81 5.38
CA PHE A 169 11.89 0.74 5.54
C PHE A 169 12.44 2.13 5.86
N ILE A 170 13.18 2.24 6.97
CA ILE A 170 13.75 3.51 7.42
C ILE A 170 15.17 3.70 6.92
N GLY A 171 15.97 2.63 6.89
CA GLY A 171 17.36 2.70 6.48
C GLY A 171 18.21 1.56 7.01
N THR A 172 19.48 1.59 6.67
CA THR A 172 20.52 0.70 7.16
C THR A 172 21.49 1.52 8.02
N PHE A 173 21.61 1.14 9.30
CA PHE A 173 22.51 1.78 10.27
C PHE A 173 23.59 0.79 10.65
N ASP A 174 24.80 1.03 10.16
CA ASP A 174 25.91 0.08 10.12
C ASP A 174 25.46 -1.24 9.46
N ALA A 175 25.39 -2.35 10.21
CA ALA A 175 24.93 -3.64 9.69
C ALA A 175 23.42 -3.90 9.88
N VAL A 176 22.67 -2.97 10.48
CA VAL A 176 21.28 -3.19 10.90
C VAL A 176 20.29 -2.55 9.93
N GLU A 177 19.43 -3.36 9.32
CA GLU A 177 18.26 -2.87 8.59
C GLU A 177 17.13 -2.53 9.57
N MET A 178 16.60 -1.29 9.51
CA MET A 178 15.54 -0.82 10.40
C MET A 178 14.23 -0.58 9.63
N PHE A 179 13.14 -1.11 10.18
CA PHE A 179 11.79 -1.00 9.67
C PHE A 179 10.85 -0.44 10.75
N LEU A 180 9.90 0.40 10.36
CA LEU A 180 8.77 0.82 11.20
C LEU A 180 7.55 0.01 10.78
N LEU A 181 6.93 -0.70 11.73
CA LEU A 181 5.70 -1.45 11.51
C LEU A 181 4.54 -0.79 12.26
N VAL A 182 3.37 -0.78 11.63
CA VAL A 182 2.14 -0.24 12.21
C VAL A 182 1.08 -1.33 12.28
N ARG A 183 0.38 -1.41 13.41
CA ARG A 183 -0.74 -2.31 13.64
C ARG A 183 -1.81 -1.59 14.46
N GLY A 184 -2.95 -1.29 13.84
CA GLY A 184 -3.97 -0.41 14.39
C GLY A 184 -3.37 0.92 14.83
N ASP A 185 -3.60 1.28 16.09
CA ASP A 185 -3.10 2.53 16.69
C ASP A 185 -1.73 2.38 17.37
N SER A 186 -1.00 1.31 17.06
CA SER A 186 0.32 1.02 17.63
C SER A 186 1.37 0.82 16.55
N ALA A 187 2.63 1.07 16.89
CA ALA A 187 3.76 0.84 16.02
C ALA A 187 4.95 0.25 16.80
N CYS A 188 5.87 -0.40 16.09
CA CYS A 188 7.13 -0.87 16.64
C CYS A 188 8.23 -0.83 15.58
N TYR A 189 9.50 -0.80 16.03
CA TYR A 189 10.62 -1.00 15.13
C TYR A 189 10.97 -2.47 15.02
N VAL A 190 11.26 -2.90 13.80
CA VAL A 190 11.84 -4.20 13.52
C VAL A 190 13.24 -4.00 12.96
N LEU A 191 14.18 -4.75 13.51
CA LEU A 191 15.60 -4.66 13.27
C LEU A 191 16.04 -6.00 12.69
N PHE A 192 16.67 -5.98 11.52
CA PHE A 192 17.11 -7.19 10.83
C PHE A 192 18.59 -7.11 10.48
N GLY A 193 19.32 -8.15 10.86
CA GLY A 193 20.77 -8.18 10.69
C GLY A 193 21.48 -7.34 11.74
N TRP A 194 22.61 -7.83 12.24
CA TRP A 194 23.61 -7.03 12.95
C TRP A 194 24.97 -7.72 12.85
N LYS A 195 26.03 -6.97 13.11
CA LYS A 195 27.40 -7.44 13.13
C LYS A 195 27.89 -7.46 14.57
N ASP A 196 28.57 -8.52 14.96
CA ASP A 196 29.29 -8.58 16.21
C ASP A 196 30.80 -8.75 15.97
N VAL A 197 31.62 -8.20 16.86
CA VAL A 197 33.07 -8.40 16.81
C VAL A 197 33.45 -9.33 17.95
N VAL A 198 33.96 -10.50 17.58
CA VAL A 198 34.32 -11.59 18.49
C VAL A 198 35.82 -11.83 18.36
N GLU A 199 36.52 -12.07 19.46
CA GLU A 199 37.93 -12.47 19.41
C GLU A 199 38.04 -13.98 19.21
N ASP A 200 38.84 -14.41 18.24
CA ASP A 200 39.17 -15.82 18.06
C ASP A 200 40.15 -16.32 19.13
N GLU A 201 40.40 -17.63 19.17
CA GLU A 201 41.32 -18.26 20.13
C GLU A 201 42.77 -17.74 20.05
N ASN A 202 43.12 -17.01 18.97
CA ASN A 202 44.43 -16.39 18.75
C ASN A 202 44.45 -14.88 19.08
N GLY A 203 43.36 -14.34 19.65
CA GLY A 203 43.22 -12.91 19.97
C GLY A 203 43.03 -12.03 18.74
N LYS A 204 42.64 -12.60 17.59
CA LYS A 204 42.33 -11.85 16.37
C LYS A 204 40.84 -11.56 16.33
N SER A 205 40.48 -10.30 16.10
CA SER A 205 39.09 -9.89 15.94
C SER A 205 38.50 -10.44 14.63
N LEU A 206 37.37 -11.13 14.74
CA LEU A 206 36.54 -11.63 13.66
C LEU A 206 35.19 -10.93 13.68
N GLU A 207 34.70 -10.53 12.51
CA GLU A 207 33.34 -10.01 12.35
C GLU A 207 32.36 -11.17 12.10
N GLU A 208 31.38 -11.33 12.98
CA GLU A 208 30.28 -12.30 12.83
C GLU A 208 28.99 -11.57 12.44
N TYR A 209 28.31 -12.03 11.39
CA TYR A 209 27.04 -11.46 10.93
C TYR A 209 25.88 -12.33 11.38
N HIS A 210 24.98 -11.76 12.17
CA HIS A 210 23.81 -12.45 12.68
C HIS A 210 22.58 -12.10 11.84
N LEU A 211 22.08 -13.08 11.06
CA LEU A 211 20.85 -12.95 10.27
C LEU A 211 19.62 -13.31 11.11
N ALA A 212 19.33 -12.48 12.10
CA ALA A 212 18.17 -12.64 12.97
C ALA A 212 17.37 -11.34 13.07
N VAL A 213 16.20 -11.45 13.71
CA VAL A 213 15.22 -10.38 13.82
C VAL A 213 15.10 -9.97 15.28
N ALA A 214 15.15 -8.67 15.54
CA ALA A 214 14.78 -8.09 16.82
C ALA A 214 13.63 -7.10 16.63
N ARG A 215 12.85 -6.87 17.68
CA ARG A 215 11.76 -5.89 17.68
C ARG A 215 11.84 -4.99 18.90
N SER A 216 11.48 -3.73 18.75
CA SER A 216 11.26 -2.86 19.90
C SER A 216 9.95 -3.22 20.62
N GLU A 217 9.78 -2.73 21.84
CA GLU A 217 8.45 -2.60 22.44
C GLU A 217 7.54 -1.72 21.57
N SER A 218 6.24 -1.96 21.65
CA SER A 218 5.24 -1.19 20.90
C SER A 218 5.01 0.18 21.54
N PHE A 219 4.76 1.17 20.70
CA PHE A 219 4.44 2.54 21.10
C PHE A 219 3.21 3.05 20.33
N PRO A 220 2.49 4.08 20.84
CA PRO A 220 1.33 4.64 20.15
C PRO A 220 1.71 5.22 18.78
N MET A 221 0.90 4.94 17.76
CA MET A 221 1.09 5.48 16.43
C MET A 221 0.48 6.88 16.33
N THR A 222 1.32 7.92 16.39
CA THR A 222 0.90 9.31 16.19
C THR A 222 1.27 9.82 14.78
N PRO A 223 0.59 10.85 14.26
CA PRO A 223 0.94 11.45 12.96
C PRO A 223 2.41 11.91 12.88
N GLU A 224 2.97 12.39 13.99
CA GLU A 224 4.35 12.86 14.10
C GLU A 224 5.37 11.76 13.80
N ILE A 225 5.08 10.52 14.21
CA ILE A 225 5.96 9.37 13.98
C ILE A 225 6.13 9.10 12.48
N ARG A 226 5.10 9.32 11.66
CA ARG A 226 5.20 9.15 10.20
C ARG A 226 6.14 10.16 9.55
N THR A 227 6.34 11.32 10.17
CA THR A 227 7.11 12.43 9.60
C THR A 227 8.55 12.50 10.07
N LEU A 228 8.97 11.59 10.95
CA LEU A 228 10.34 11.56 11.45
C LEU A 228 11.34 11.26 10.33
N THR A 229 12.51 11.91 10.41
CA THR A 229 13.67 11.56 9.58
C THR A 229 14.24 10.22 10.02
N PRO A 230 15.03 9.55 9.16
CA PRO A 230 15.72 8.31 9.53
C PRO A 230 16.56 8.43 10.82
N GLU A 231 17.25 9.55 11.03
CA GLU A 231 18.04 9.82 12.23
C GLU A 231 17.13 9.98 13.46
N GLN A 232 16.00 10.66 13.33
CA GLN A 232 15.05 10.79 14.43
C GLN A 232 14.42 9.45 14.82
N HIS A 233 14.16 8.58 13.83
CA HIS A 233 13.74 7.21 14.09
C HIS A 233 14.82 6.39 14.82
N LEU A 234 16.10 6.55 14.45
CA LEU A 234 17.21 5.93 15.17
C LEU A 234 17.23 6.39 16.63
N GLU A 235 17.19 7.71 16.88
CA GLU A 235 17.18 8.26 18.25
C GLU A 235 15.99 7.78 19.09
N HIS A 236 14.84 7.55 18.44
CA HIS A 236 13.68 6.99 19.11
C HIS A 236 13.88 5.50 19.42
N ALA A 237 14.33 4.72 18.43
CA ALA A 237 14.61 3.29 18.59
C ALA A 237 15.61 3.01 19.72
N LEU A 238 16.67 3.83 19.85
CA LEU A 238 17.70 3.75 20.88
C LEU A 238 17.17 3.96 22.33
N LYS A 239 15.94 4.43 22.52
CA LYS A 239 15.32 4.61 23.84
C LYS A 239 14.41 3.45 24.24
N LEU A 240 13.94 2.66 23.27
CA LEU A 240 12.96 1.59 23.47
C LEU A 240 13.61 0.27 23.85
N LYS A 241 12.93 -0.58 24.61
CA LYS A 241 13.40 -1.95 24.87
C LYS A 241 13.39 -2.76 23.57
N ILE A 242 14.44 -3.54 23.31
CA ILE A 242 14.60 -4.36 22.10
C ILE A 242 14.68 -5.83 22.50
N ALA A 243 13.83 -6.68 21.92
CA ALA A 243 13.76 -8.11 22.17
C ALA A 243 13.97 -8.92 20.89
N MET A 244 14.67 -10.06 21.04
CA MET A 244 14.90 -11.01 19.95
C MET A 244 13.60 -11.70 19.55
N VAL A 245 13.39 -11.88 18.25
CA VAL A 245 12.25 -12.62 17.70
C VAL A 245 12.71 -14.01 17.30
N GLU A 246 12.09 -15.04 17.89
CA GLU A 246 12.33 -16.42 17.49
C GLU A 246 11.69 -16.66 16.12
N ALA A 247 12.53 -16.79 15.10
CA ALA A 247 12.11 -17.10 13.74
C ALA A 247 13.08 -18.09 13.10
N GLN A 248 12.56 -19.25 12.68
CA GLN A 248 13.32 -20.29 12.00
C GLN A 248 12.51 -20.87 10.83
N GLY A 249 13.19 -21.53 9.88
CA GLY A 249 12.53 -22.22 8.76
C GLY A 249 11.63 -21.33 7.90
N GLU A 250 10.38 -21.74 7.75
CA GLU A 250 9.36 -21.04 6.95
C GLU A 250 9.10 -19.62 7.46
N THR A 251 9.01 -19.43 8.78
CA THR A 251 8.77 -18.12 9.39
C THR A 251 9.85 -17.10 9.04
N MET A 252 11.13 -17.52 9.00
CA MET A 252 12.23 -16.66 8.58
C MET A 252 12.15 -16.33 7.08
N THR A 253 11.64 -17.27 6.27
CA THR A 253 11.43 -17.05 4.83
C THR A 253 10.34 -16.01 4.60
N ASP A 254 9.22 -16.10 5.32
CA ASP A 254 8.12 -15.14 5.24
C ASP A 254 8.56 -13.73 5.65
N LEU A 255 9.34 -13.62 6.73
CA LEU A 255 9.91 -12.35 7.20
C LEU A 255 10.85 -11.73 6.15
N LYS A 256 11.72 -12.54 5.53
CA LYS A 256 12.61 -12.05 4.45
C LYS A 256 11.81 -11.53 3.25
N GLN A 257 10.77 -12.25 2.84
CA GLN A 257 9.89 -11.78 1.75
C GLN A 257 9.17 -10.49 2.13
N PHE A 258 8.71 -10.38 3.37
CA PHE A 258 8.09 -9.17 3.91
C PHE A 258 9.06 -7.97 3.90
N PHE A 259 10.29 -8.13 4.39
CA PHE A 259 11.30 -7.08 4.37
C PHE A 259 11.70 -6.67 2.95
N ALA A 260 11.78 -7.63 2.02
CA ALA A 260 12.03 -7.33 0.61
C ALA A 260 10.92 -6.45 0.00
N ARG A 261 9.65 -6.74 0.32
CA ARG A 261 8.51 -5.89 -0.09
C ARG A 261 8.61 -4.50 0.53
N ALA A 262 8.82 -4.39 1.84
CA ALA A 262 8.97 -3.10 2.52
C ALA A 262 10.10 -2.24 1.92
N LYS A 263 11.24 -2.86 1.55
CA LYS A 263 12.34 -2.17 0.87
C LYS A 263 11.98 -1.69 -0.55
N SER A 264 11.08 -2.38 -1.26
CA SER A 264 10.67 -1.96 -2.61
C SER A 264 10.00 -0.58 -2.61
N TYR A 265 9.22 -0.27 -1.56
CA TYR A 265 8.58 1.04 -1.37
C TYR A 265 9.58 2.17 -1.11
N ALA A 266 10.80 1.87 -0.66
CA ALA A 266 11.84 2.86 -0.39
C ALA A 266 12.82 3.08 -1.55
N ARG A 267 12.90 2.16 -2.51
CA ARG A 267 13.94 2.16 -3.57
C ARG A 267 13.52 2.83 -4.88
N THR A 268 12.25 3.17 -5.05
CA THR A 268 11.76 3.73 -6.33
C THR A 268 11.97 5.25 -6.36
N ASN A 269 13.22 5.64 -6.65
CA ASN A 269 13.65 6.99 -7.05
C ASN A 269 13.69 7.10 -8.58
#